data_AF-A0A432I2N4-F1
#
_entry.id   AF-A0A432I2N4-F1
#
_cell.length_a   1.000
_cell.length_b   1.000
_cell.length_c   1.000
_cell.angle_alpha   90.00
_cell.angle_beta   90.00
_cell.angle_gamma   90.00
#
_symmetry.space_group_name_H-M   'P 1'
#
loop_
_entity.id
_entity.type
_entity.pdbx_description
1 polymer ?
#
loop_
_entity_poly.entity_id
_entity_poly.type
_entity_poly.pdbx_seq_one_letter_code
_entity_poly.pdbx_strand_id
1 'polypeptide(L)'
;MGTPGVSELLLILGIFVLFFGVDRLPKIARALGQAKGEFNEGLSDSRRGETEADLDRGGQTETAAISTEADVEGMTVDEARVAVEEE
;
A
#
# COMPACT_ATOMS: atom_id res chain seq x y z
N MET A 1 -17.46 -0.01 -33.95
CA MET A 1 -17.02 1.29 -33.42
C MET A 1 -15.51 1.27 -33.42
N GLY A 2 -14.86 2.22 -34.11
CA GLY A 2 -13.41 2.21 -34.31
C GLY A 2 -12.66 2.60 -33.04
N THR A 3 -11.61 1.86 -32.72
CA THR A 3 -10.61 2.26 -31.74
C THR A 3 -9.81 3.44 -32.31
N PRO A 4 -9.59 4.53 -31.55
CA PRO A 4 -8.75 5.63 -32.01
C PRO A 4 -7.34 5.12 -32.29
N GLY A 5 -6.80 5.51 -33.43
CA GLY A 5 -5.43 5.25 -33.86
C GLY A 5 -4.42 6.10 -33.08
N VAL A 6 -3.14 5.79 -33.31
CA VAL A 6 -2.00 6.44 -32.62
C VAL A 6 -2.01 7.96 -32.84
N SER A 7 -2.32 8.41 -34.06
CA SER A 7 -2.40 9.84 -34.42
C SER A 7 -3.48 10.60 -33.64
N GLU A 8 -4.67 10.00 -33.49
CA GLU A 8 -5.77 10.60 -32.73
C GLU A 8 -5.45 10.63 -31.23
N LEU A 9 -4.78 9.59 -30.73
CA LEU A 9 -4.29 9.55 -29.35
C LEU A 9 -3.26 10.65 -29.06
N LEU A 10 -2.35 10.91 -30.00
CA LEU A 10 -1.37 12.00 -29.89
C LEU A 10 -2.03 13.38 -29.91
N LEU A 11 -3.08 13.58 -30.71
CA LEU A 11 -3.85 14.82 -30.72
C LEU A 11 -4.50 15.06 -29.35
N ILE A 12 -5.17 14.04 -28.81
CA ILE A 12 -5.81 14.10 -27.49
C ILE A 12 -4.76 14.37 -26.40
N LEU A 13 -3.62 13.69 -26.45
CA LEU A 13 -2.51 13.92 -25.54
C LEU A 13 -1.97 15.36 -25.63
N GLY A 14 -1.82 15.89 -26.84
CA GLY A 14 -1.39 17.27 -27.06
C GLY A 14 -2.36 18.29 -26.47
N ILE A 15 -3.67 18.09 -26.68
CA ILE A 15 -4.71 18.92 -26.08
C ILE A 15 -4.68 18.81 -24.54
N PHE A 16 -4.55 17.60 -24.00
CA PHE A 16 -4.44 17.37 -22.56
C PHE A 16 -3.24 18.11 -21.97
N VAL A 17 -2.08 18.03 -22.60
CA VAL A 17 -0.87 18.75 -22.19
C VAL A 17 -1.07 20.26 -22.27
N LEU A 18 -1.81 20.78 -23.25
CA LEU A 18 -2.09 22.21 -23.36
C LEU A 18 -2.93 22.74 -22.19
N PHE A 19 -3.95 21.98 -21.76
CA PHE A 19 -4.83 22.37 -20.65
C PHE A 19 -4.20 22.14 -19.27
N PHE A 20 -3.53 21.00 -19.08
CA PHE A 20 -3.02 20.57 -17.77
C PHE A 20 -1.53 20.87 -17.57
N GLY A 21 -0.78 21.11 -18.64
CA GLY A 21 0.67 21.30 -18.61
C GLY A 21 1.46 19.98 -18.59
N VAL A 22 2.71 20.03 -19.07
CA VAL A 22 3.62 18.87 -19.10
C VAL A 22 3.98 18.34 -17.71
N ASP A 23 3.92 19.18 -16.67
CA ASP A 23 4.29 18.82 -15.31
C ASP A 23 3.26 17.91 -14.61
N ARG A 24 2.03 17.84 -15.11
CA ARG A 24 0.95 17.05 -14.47
C ARG A 24 0.99 15.58 -14.85
N LEU A 25 1.37 15.25 -16.08
CA LEU A 25 1.53 13.86 -16.55
C LEU A 25 2.46 13.02 -15.65
N PRO A 26 3.71 13.43 -15.36
CA PRO A 26 4.61 12.63 -14.55
C PRO A 26 4.14 12.53 -13.09
N LYS A 27 3.47 13.56 -12.56
CA LYS A 27 2.94 13.53 -11.19
C LYS A 27 1.81 12.51 -11.05
N ILE A 28 0.86 12.49 -11.98
CA ILE A 28 -0.25 11.53 -11.98
C ILE A 28 0.27 10.11 -12.22
N ALA A 29 1.20 9.92 -13.16
CA ALA A 29 1.79 8.60 -13.42
C ALA A 29 2.51 8.03 -12.19
N ARG A 30 3.28 8.86 -11.47
CA ARG A 30 3.96 8.46 -10.23
C ARG A 30 2.95 8.09 -9.14
N ALA A 31 1.98 8.97 -8.86
CA ALA A 31 0.97 8.72 -7.83
C ALA A 31 0.14 7.47 -8.14
N LEU A 32 -0.28 7.28 -9.39
CA LEU A 32 -1.01 6.09 -9.82
C LEU A 32 -0.14 4.84 -9.77
N GLY A 33 1.14 4.94 -10.11
CA GLY A 33 2.11 3.84 -10.02
C GLY A 33 2.33 3.39 -8.59
N GLN A 34 2.50 4.33 -7.66
CA GLN A 34 2.61 4.05 -6.22
C GLN A 34 1.32 3.42 -5.68
N ALA A 35 0.16 4.03 -5.97
CA ALA A 35 -1.13 3.51 -5.53
C ALA A 35 -1.40 2.09 -6.05
N LYS A 36 -1.07 1.82 -7.33
CA LYS A 36 -1.14 0.46 -7.89
C LYS A 36 -0.15 -0.49 -7.20
N GLY A 37 1.06 -0.03 -6.90
CA GLY A 37 2.07 -0.82 -6.19
C GLY A 37 1.58 -1.27 -4.81
N GLU A 38 1.20 -0.32 -3.97
CA GLU A 38 0.66 -0.56 -2.62
C GLU A 38 -0.61 -1.41 -2.66
N PHE A 39 -1.50 -1.19 -3.64
CA PHE A 39 -2.69 -2.03 -3.81
C PHE A 39 -2.35 -3.49 -4.15
N ASN A 40 -1.34 -3.73 -4.99
CA ASN A 40 -0.91 -5.11 -5.30
C ASN A 40 -0.19 -5.76 -4.11
N GLU A 41 0.61 -4.99 -3.35
CA GLU A 41 1.25 -5.49 -2.14
C GLU A 41 0.20 -5.93 -1.12
N GLY A 42 -0.80 -5.09 -0.83
CA GLY A 42 -1.90 -5.44 0.07
C GLY A 42 -2.71 -6.66 -0.40
N LEU A 43 -2.96 -6.79 -1.71
CA LEU A 43 -3.59 -7.99 -2.27
C LEU A 43 -2.71 -9.26 -2.18
N SER A 44 -1.40 -9.10 -2.03
CA SER A 44 -0.45 -10.21 -1.88
C SER A 44 -0.32 -10.62 -0.41
N ASP A 45 -0.27 -9.68 0.53
CA ASP A 45 -0.34 -9.94 1.97
C ASP A 45 -1.63 -10.66 2.36
N SER A 46 -2.78 -10.21 1.85
CA SER A 46 -4.06 -10.91 2.08
C SER A 46 -4.06 -12.35 1.55
N ARG A 47 -3.17 -12.70 0.60
CA ARG A 47 -3.02 -14.07 0.09
C ARG A 47 -1.94 -14.88 0.81
N ARG A 48 -1.04 -14.24 1.56
CA ARG A 48 0.04 -14.91 2.32
C ARG A 48 -0.44 -15.50 3.64
N GLY A 49 -1.71 -15.31 4.03
CA GLY A 49 -2.28 -15.89 5.24
C GLY A 49 -1.94 -15.13 6.53
N GLU A 50 -1.15 -14.05 6.46
CA GLU A 50 -0.87 -13.17 7.60
C GLU A 50 -2.15 -12.53 8.15
N THR A 51 -3.12 -12.22 7.28
CA THR A 51 -4.45 -11.77 7.71
C THR A 51 -5.21 -12.85 8.49
N GLU A 52 -5.02 -14.14 8.17
CA GLU A 52 -5.63 -15.25 8.92
C GLU A 52 -4.97 -15.38 10.31
N ALA A 53 -3.64 -15.27 10.38
CA ALA A 53 -2.90 -15.26 11.65
C ALA A 53 -3.27 -14.06 12.54
N ASP A 54 -3.49 -12.89 11.95
CA ASP A 54 -3.94 -11.70 12.67
C ASP A 54 -5.38 -11.85 13.17
N LEU A 55 -6.26 -12.51 12.42
CA LEU A 55 -7.62 -12.84 12.87
C LEU A 55 -7.61 -13.82 14.05
N ASP A 56 -6.73 -14.82 14.03
CA ASP A 56 -6.50 -15.73 15.16
C ASP A 56 -5.98 -14.99 16.40
N ARG A 57 -5.25 -13.88 16.21
CA ARG A 57 -4.81 -12.94 17.27
C ARG A 57 -5.84 -11.85 17.62
N GLY A 58 -7.12 -12.05 17.29
CA GLY A 58 -8.19 -11.10 17.59
C GLY A 58 -8.27 -9.90 16.65
N GLY A 59 -7.73 -10.02 15.44
CA GLY A 59 -7.72 -8.99 14.40
C GLY A 59 -6.61 -7.94 14.57
N GLN A 60 -5.60 -8.21 15.39
CA GLN A 60 -4.47 -7.31 15.59
C GLN A 60 -3.23 -7.82 14.86
N THR A 61 -2.57 -6.91 14.13
CA THR A 61 -1.25 -7.17 13.56
C THR A 61 -0.26 -7.48 14.68
N GLU A 62 0.73 -8.33 14.41
CA GLU A 62 1.74 -8.72 15.40
C GLU A 62 2.41 -7.51 16.07
N THR A 63 2.72 -6.48 15.28
CA THR A 63 3.26 -5.21 15.79
C THR A 63 2.29 -4.46 16.70
N ALA A 64 0.98 -4.48 16.41
CA ALA A 64 -0.05 -3.82 17.22
C ALA A 64 -0.27 -4.53 18.56
N ALA A 65 -0.25 -5.86 18.56
CA ALA A 65 -0.35 -6.68 19.76
C ALA A 65 0.85 -6.42 20.70
N ILE A 66 2.07 -6.45 20.16
CA ILE A 66 3.31 -6.20 20.91
C ILE A 66 3.34 -4.77 21.48
N SER A 67 2.90 -3.76 20.72
CA SER A 67 2.83 -2.39 21.26
C SER A 67 1.82 -2.25 22.39
N THR A 68 0.68 -2.94 22.30
CA THR A 68 -0.34 -2.91 23.37
C THR A 68 0.17 -3.58 24.63
N GLU A 69 0.85 -4.72 24.51
CA GLU A 69 1.45 -5.43 25.64
C GLU A 69 2.55 -4.59 26.31
N ALA A 70 3.43 -3.98 25.51
CA ALA A 70 4.45 -3.07 26.01
C ALA A 70 3.86 -1.86 26.77
N ASP A 71 2.77 -1.27 26.26
CA ASP A 71 2.06 -0.17 26.94
C ASP A 71 1.37 -0.59 28.24
N VAL A 72 0.84 -1.82 28.32
CA VAL A 72 0.17 -2.36 29.51
C VAL A 72 1.18 -2.73 30.61
N GLU A 73 2.30 -3.36 30.24
CA GLU A 73 3.33 -3.78 31.19
C GLU A 73 4.36 -2.68 31.50
N GLY A 74 4.29 -1.54 30.80
CA GLY A 74 5.19 -0.40 31.00
C GLY A 74 6.64 -0.70 30.58
N MET A 75 6.82 -1.68 29.69
CA MET A 75 8.12 -2.09 29.14
C MET A 75 8.33 -1.53 27.74
N THR A 76 9.56 -1.56 27.25
CA THR A 76 9.85 -1.11 25.89
C THR A 76 9.42 -2.16 24.86
N VAL A 77 9.07 -1.72 23.64
CA VAL A 77 8.63 -2.62 22.55
C VAL A 77 9.68 -3.69 22.23
N ASP A 78 10.96 -3.38 22.41
CA ASP A 78 12.06 -4.33 22.20
C ASP A 78 12.13 -5.40 23.32
N GLU A 79 11.75 -5.08 24.55
CA GLU A 79 11.66 -6.06 25.65
C GLU A 79 10.45 -6.99 25.47
N ALA A 80 9.30 -6.43 25.07
CA ALA A 80 8.09 -7.21 24.79
C ALA A 80 8.28 -8.20 23.63
N ARG A 81 9.04 -7.81 22.58
CA ARG A 81 9.38 -8.72 21.47
C ARG A 81 10.17 -9.95 21.91
N VAL A 82 11.15 -9.76 22.80
CA VAL A 82 12.01 -10.84 23.30
C VAL A 82 11.21 -11.80 24.19
N ALA A 83 10.28 -11.28 25.00
CA ALA A 83 9.41 -12.10 25.85
C ALA A 83 8.47 -12.99 25.03
N VAL A 84 7.93 -12.48 23.91
CA VAL A 84 7.05 -13.23 23.00
C VAL A 84 7.81 -14.25 22.15
N GLU A 85 9.09 -14.02 21.83
CA GLU A 85 9.92 -14.99 21.10
C GLU A 85 10.47 -16.15 21.97
N GLU A 86 10.47 -16.01 23.31
CA GLU A 86 10.96 -17.02 24.26
C GLU A 86 9.87 -17.99 24.78
N GLU A 87 8.60 -17.80 24.40
CA GLU A 87 7.44 -18.64 24.78
C GLU A 87 6.97 -19.55 23.64
#